data_AF-A0AAX7UHC6-F1
#
_entry.id   AF-A0AAX7UHC6-F1
#
_cell.length_a   1.000
_cell.length_b   1.000
_cell.length_c   1.000
_cell.angle_alpha   90.00
_cell.angle_beta   90.00
_cell.angle_gamma   90.00
#
_symmetry.space_group_name_H-M   'P 1'
#
loop_
_entity.id
_entity.type
_entity.pdbx_description
1 polymer ?
#
loop_
_entity_poly.entity_id
_entity_poly.type
_entity_poly.pdbx_seq_one_letter_code
_entity_poly.pdbx_strand_id
1 'polypeptide(L)'
;MDNMPNPLWCFREQQSAEMFLDDGVETVTSVEQKKVEKSIQEVMSVYKQIHSLPQPTLLREQHYQYLKKGLRHLSDAYECLDASRPWLCFWILHSLELLQEPIPAAVASDVCQFLARCQSPTGGFAGGPGQHAHLAPTYAAVNALCIIGTDEAYNVIDSASSSSSSLHHELILVSNQPFSPFCFDF
;
A
#
# COMPACT_ATOMS: atom_id res chain seq x y z
N MET A 1 -20.74 -11.40 33.42
CA MET A 1 -19.84 -10.25 33.63
C MET A 1 -19.55 -9.69 32.26
N ASP A 2 -20.08 -8.49 32.02
CA ASP A 2 -20.31 -7.91 30.71
C ASP A 2 -19.01 -7.70 29.92
N ASN A 3 -18.96 -8.27 28.72
CA ASN A 3 -17.89 -8.04 27.75
C ASN A 3 -18.18 -6.74 26.99
N MET A 4 -18.29 -5.62 27.72
CA MET A 4 -18.46 -4.31 27.08
C MET A 4 -17.16 -3.94 26.38
N PRO A 5 -17.18 -3.65 25.06
CA PRO A 5 -15.97 -3.29 24.35
C PRO A 5 -15.34 -2.06 24.99
N ASN A 6 -14.02 -2.11 25.22
CA ASN A 6 -13.27 -0.98 25.73
C ASN A 6 -13.50 0.23 24.80
N PRO A 7 -13.75 1.43 25.34
CA PRO A 7 -13.92 2.63 24.53
C PRO A 7 -12.66 2.88 23.71
N LEU A 8 -12.85 3.39 22.48
CA LEU A 8 -11.74 3.79 21.62
C LEU A 8 -10.84 4.79 22.35
N TRP A 9 -9.52 4.64 22.21
CA TRP A 9 -8.54 5.47 22.92
C TRP A 9 -8.76 6.97 22.69
N CYS A 10 -9.10 7.34 21.46
CA CYS A 10 -9.39 8.71 21.05
C CYS A 10 -10.68 9.31 21.65
N PHE A 11 -11.53 8.51 22.31
CA PHE A 11 -12.77 8.99 22.94
C PHE A 11 -12.68 9.12 24.46
N ARG A 12 -11.48 8.96 25.03
CA ARG A 12 -11.22 9.19 26.46
C ARG A 12 -11.41 10.66 26.82
N GLU A 13 -11.84 10.92 28.04
CA GLU A 13 -12.08 12.28 28.54
C GLU A 13 -10.82 13.16 28.54
N GLN A 14 -9.65 12.54 28.68
CA GLN A 14 -8.35 13.21 28.69
C GLN A 14 -7.82 13.58 27.29
N GLN A 15 -8.50 13.21 26.19
CA GLN A 15 -7.99 13.45 24.83
C GLN A 15 -7.80 14.95 24.52
N SER A 16 -8.56 15.84 25.15
CA SER A 16 -8.40 17.29 25.01
C SER A 16 -7.06 17.80 25.54
N ALA A 17 -6.42 17.08 26.47
CA ALA A 17 -5.10 17.43 27.00
C ALA A 17 -3.95 17.09 26.03
N GLU A 18 -4.20 16.23 25.04
CA GLU A 18 -3.23 15.83 24.01
C GLU A 18 -3.22 16.79 22.80
N MET A 19 -4.04 17.85 22.85
CA MET A 19 -4.12 18.86 21.79
C MET A 19 -2.86 19.72 21.75
N PHE A 20 -2.46 20.13 20.55
CA PHE A 20 -1.25 20.93 20.38
C PHE A 20 -1.38 22.31 21.03
N LEU A 21 -0.39 22.62 21.86
CA LEU A 21 -0.19 23.94 22.48
C LEU A 21 0.94 24.63 21.74
N ASP A 22 0.70 25.86 21.27
CA ASP A 22 1.71 26.66 20.57
C ASP A 22 2.47 27.61 21.48
N ASP A 23 2.30 27.49 22.81
CA ASP A 23 2.97 28.32 23.83
C ASP A 23 2.87 29.84 23.60
N GLY A 24 1.82 30.28 22.89
CA GLY A 24 1.62 31.67 22.51
C GLY A 24 2.53 32.14 21.36
N VAL A 25 3.21 31.24 20.67
CA VAL A 25 4.10 31.52 19.53
C VAL A 25 3.54 30.89 18.26
N GLU A 26 2.75 31.68 17.54
CA GLU A 26 2.18 31.23 16.28
C GLU A 26 3.23 31.20 15.15
N THR A 27 3.23 30.11 14.39
CA THR A 27 4.04 29.87 13.20
C THR A 27 3.20 29.19 12.14
N VAL A 28 3.70 29.10 10.90
CA VAL A 28 3.03 28.33 9.85
C VAL A 28 2.79 26.87 10.30
N THR A 29 3.76 26.25 10.97
CA THR A 29 3.61 24.89 11.50
C THR A 29 2.51 24.78 12.54
N SER A 30 2.41 25.71 13.50
CA SER A 30 1.36 25.66 14.53
C SER A 30 -0.03 25.89 13.94
N VAL A 31 -0.14 26.78 12.97
CA VAL A 31 -1.41 27.06 12.28
C VAL A 31 -1.89 25.82 11.52
N GLU A 32 -1.02 25.16 10.77
CA GLU A 32 -1.40 23.96 10.02
C GLU A 32 -1.71 22.78 10.97
N GLN A 33 -0.95 22.60 12.05
CA GLN A 33 -1.25 21.58 13.07
C GLN A 33 -2.64 21.79 13.69
N LYS A 34 -2.95 23.02 14.13
CA LYS A 34 -4.26 23.36 14.72
C LYS A 34 -5.42 23.15 13.73
N LYS A 35 -5.22 23.43 12.44
CA LYS A 35 -6.23 23.16 11.39
C LYS A 35 -6.52 21.66 11.27
N VAL A 36 -5.48 20.82 11.25
CA VAL A 36 -5.63 19.36 11.17
C VAL A 36 -6.34 18.84 12.42
N GLU A 37 -5.90 19.24 13.61
CA GLU A 37 -6.53 18.78 14.87
C GLU A 37 -8.01 19.13 14.93
N LYS A 38 -8.38 20.36 14.53
CA LYS A 38 -9.78 20.76 14.44
C LYS A 38 -10.58 19.87 13.49
N SER A 39 -10.06 19.60 12.29
CA SER A 39 -10.75 18.72 11.32
C SER A 39 -10.92 17.30 11.85
N ILE A 40 -9.92 16.75 12.55
CA ILE A 40 -9.99 15.41 13.13
C ILE A 40 -10.97 15.36 14.31
N GLN A 41 -11.01 16.38 15.16
CA GLN A 41 -12.00 16.49 16.24
C GLN A 41 -13.44 16.50 15.72
N GLU A 42 -13.70 17.18 14.59
CA GLU A 42 -15.01 17.18 13.94
C GLU A 42 -15.38 15.76 13.47
N VAL A 43 -14.47 15.03 12.81
CA VAL A 43 -14.69 13.64 12.38
C VAL A 43 -14.98 12.72 13.58
N MET A 44 -14.20 12.84 14.66
CA MET A 44 -14.38 12.05 15.88
C MET A 44 -15.72 12.35 16.55
N SER A 45 -16.12 13.62 16.60
CA SER A 45 -17.39 14.07 17.18
C SER A 45 -18.58 13.50 16.40
N VAL A 46 -18.54 13.57 15.06
CA VAL A 46 -19.57 12.99 14.19
C VAL A 46 -19.66 11.47 14.38
N TYR A 47 -18.51 10.77 14.44
CA TYR A 47 -18.51 9.32 14.70
C TYR A 47 -19.19 8.98 16.03
N LYS A 48 -18.83 9.69 17.11
CA LYS A 48 -19.39 9.48 18.45
C LYS A 48 -20.89 9.79 18.55
N GLN A 49 -21.39 10.74 17.76
CA GLN A 49 -22.81 11.07 17.71
C GLN A 49 -23.64 10.00 16.97
N ILE A 50 -23.07 9.43 15.90
CA ILE A 50 -23.77 8.45 15.05
C ILE A 50 -23.63 7.03 15.62
N HIS A 51 -22.52 6.71 16.28
CA HIS A 51 -22.18 5.36 16.74
C HIS A 51 -22.05 5.30 18.27
N SER A 52 -22.86 4.45 18.91
CA SER A 52 -22.90 4.32 20.37
C SER A 52 -21.76 3.47 20.97
N LEU A 53 -21.16 2.52 20.21
CA LEU A 53 -19.80 1.94 20.30
C LEU A 53 -19.70 0.50 19.73
N PRO A 54 -19.57 0.36 18.40
CA PRO A 54 -18.75 -0.68 17.81
C PRO A 54 -17.39 -0.10 17.35
N GLN A 55 -16.38 -0.97 17.25
CA GLN A 55 -15.12 -0.62 16.61
C GLN A 55 -15.37 -0.16 15.15
N PRO A 56 -14.61 0.81 14.62
CA PRO A 56 -14.77 1.25 13.25
C PRO A 56 -14.59 0.07 12.29
N THR A 57 -15.52 -0.08 11.37
CA THR A 57 -15.50 -1.18 10.39
C THR A 57 -14.68 -0.77 9.17
N LEU A 58 -13.69 -1.59 8.80
CA LEU A 58 -13.00 -1.44 7.52
C LEU A 58 -13.96 -1.77 6.37
N LEU A 59 -14.16 -0.83 5.44
CA LEU A 59 -15.07 -0.96 4.30
C LEU A 59 -14.45 -1.80 3.17
N ARG A 60 -14.14 -3.07 3.47
CA ARG A 60 -13.35 -3.98 2.61
C ARG A 60 -13.85 -4.03 1.17
N GLU A 61 -15.16 -4.21 0.97
CA GLU A 61 -15.76 -4.31 -0.38
C GLU A 61 -15.56 -3.03 -1.19
N GLN A 62 -15.72 -1.86 -0.57
CA GLN A 62 -15.54 -0.59 -1.28
C GLN A 62 -14.07 -0.40 -1.69
N HIS A 63 -13.13 -0.76 -0.83
CA HIS A 63 -11.71 -0.76 -1.16
C HIS A 63 -11.38 -1.76 -2.27
N TYR A 64 -11.94 -2.99 -2.21
CA TYR A 64 -11.76 -3.99 -3.27
C TYR A 64 -12.22 -3.47 -4.63
N GLN A 65 -13.42 -2.88 -4.72
CA GLN A 65 -13.93 -2.33 -5.98
C GLN A 65 -13.07 -1.18 -6.51
N TYR A 66 -12.59 -0.30 -5.62
CA TYR A 66 -11.65 0.77 -5.97
C TYR A 66 -10.34 0.21 -6.57
N LEU A 67 -9.73 -0.76 -5.89
CA LEU A 67 -8.47 -1.38 -6.29
C LEU A 67 -8.60 -2.14 -7.61
N LYS A 68 -9.66 -2.93 -7.75
CA LYS A 68 -9.96 -3.69 -8.97
C LYS A 68 -10.10 -2.79 -10.19
N LYS A 69 -10.76 -1.63 -10.04
CA LYS A 69 -10.86 -0.62 -11.11
C LYS A 69 -9.49 -0.03 -11.44
N GLY A 70 -8.74 0.37 -10.41
CA GLY A 70 -7.43 1.01 -10.56
C GLY A 70 -6.38 0.12 -11.25
N LEU A 71 -6.47 -1.19 -11.09
CA LEU A 71 -5.53 -2.13 -11.73
C LEU A 71 -5.70 -2.22 -13.26
N ARG A 72 -6.87 -1.82 -13.78
CA ARG A 72 -7.20 -1.90 -15.21
C ARG A 72 -7.13 -0.55 -15.90
N HIS A 73 -7.68 0.49 -15.30
CA HIS A 73 -7.75 1.81 -15.91
C HIS A 73 -7.66 2.92 -14.86
N LEU A 74 -6.83 3.91 -15.14
CA LEU A 74 -6.66 5.11 -14.35
C LEU A 74 -6.99 6.33 -15.22
N SER A 75 -7.59 7.35 -14.62
CA SER A 75 -7.85 8.62 -15.29
C SER A 75 -6.57 9.42 -15.53
N ASP A 76 -6.68 10.47 -16.35
CA ASP A 76 -5.65 11.49 -16.59
C ASP A 76 -5.07 12.12 -15.30
N ALA A 77 -5.82 12.14 -14.20
CA ALA A 77 -5.32 12.53 -12.88
C ALA A 77 -4.07 11.76 -12.42
N TYR A 78 -3.77 10.60 -13.02
CA TYR A 78 -2.59 9.78 -12.72
C TYR A 78 -1.40 10.02 -13.68
N GLU A 79 -1.49 10.99 -14.60
CA GLU A 79 -0.39 11.33 -15.52
C GLU A 79 0.90 11.71 -14.77
N CYS A 80 0.78 12.36 -13.60
CA CYS A 80 1.93 12.67 -12.75
C CYS A 80 2.65 11.41 -12.20
N LEU A 81 2.02 10.24 -12.31
CA LEU A 81 2.55 8.94 -11.92
C LEU A 81 2.90 8.04 -13.11
N ASP A 82 2.99 8.58 -14.35
CA ASP A 82 3.37 7.77 -15.53
C ASP A 82 4.78 7.17 -15.41
N ALA A 83 5.69 7.84 -14.69
CA ALA A 83 7.02 7.31 -14.33
C ALA A 83 7.04 6.45 -13.05
N SER A 84 5.86 6.09 -12.53
CA SER A 84 5.66 5.33 -11.30
C SER A 84 4.65 4.21 -11.48
N ARG A 85 4.50 3.65 -12.69
CA ARG A 85 3.50 2.61 -12.96
C ARG A 85 3.77 1.29 -12.25
N PRO A 86 5.03 0.82 -12.07
CA PRO A 86 5.30 -0.29 -11.16
C PRO A 86 4.89 -0.04 -9.71
N TRP A 87 4.95 1.22 -9.23
CA TRP A 87 4.41 1.58 -7.91
C TRP A 87 2.91 1.38 -7.84
N LEU A 88 2.16 1.79 -8.89
CA LEU A 88 0.73 1.56 -8.96
C LEU A 88 0.39 0.06 -8.93
N CYS A 89 1.15 -0.79 -9.64
CA CYS A 89 1.00 -2.24 -9.55
C CYS A 89 1.24 -2.74 -8.12
N PHE A 90 2.36 -2.35 -7.49
CA PHE A 90 2.70 -2.76 -6.14
C PHE A 90 1.65 -2.33 -5.11
N TRP A 91 1.31 -1.03 -5.06
CA TRP A 91 0.36 -0.51 -4.08
C TRP A 91 -1.01 -1.19 -4.18
N ILE A 92 -1.48 -1.43 -5.41
CA ILE A 92 -2.78 -2.06 -5.63
C ILE A 92 -2.74 -3.55 -5.25
N LEU A 93 -1.75 -4.30 -5.73
CA LEU A 93 -1.62 -5.73 -5.44
C LEU A 93 -1.40 -5.98 -3.94
N HIS A 94 -0.54 -5.19 -3.29
CA HIS A 94 -0.31 -5.31 -1.86
C HIS A 94 -1.55 -4.95 -1.03
N SER A 95 -2.32 -3.94 -1.46
CA SER A 95 -3.59 -3.63 -0.80
C SER A 95 -4.60 -4.77 -0.92
N LEU A 96 -4.66 -5.44 -2.09
CA LEU A 96 -5.52 -6.62 -2.29
C LEU A 96 -5.06 -7.80 -1.42
N GLU A 97 -3.75 -8.02 -1.31
CA GLU A 97 -3.14 -9.03 -0.43
C GLU A 97 -3.49 -8.79 1.04
N LEU A 98 -3.36 -7.55 1.54
CA LEU A 98 -3.77 -7.18 2.91
C LEU A 98 -5.27 -7.36 3.14
N LEU A 99 -6.08 -7.15 2.10
CA LEU A 99 -7.52 -7.46 2.10
C LEU A 99 -7.82 -8.94 1.88
N GLN A 100 -6.81 -9.81 1.73
CA GLN A 100 -6.95 -11.24 1.45
C GLN A 100 -7.85 -11.52 0.23
N GLU A 101 -7.85 -10.59 -0.72
CA GLU A 101 -8.64 -10.69 -1.94
C GLU A 101 -7.82 -11.40 -3.03
N PRO A 102 -8.34 -12.47 -3.65
CA PRO A 102 -7.59 -13.21 -4.63
C PRO A 102 -7.39 -12.37 -5.91
N ILE A 103 -6.18 -12.46 -6.47
CA ILE A 103 -5.87 -11.86 -7.76
C ILE A 103 -6.18 -12.90 -8.85
N PRO A 104 -7.10 -12.62 -9.80
CA PRO A 104 -7.38 -13.56 -10.88
C PRO A 104 -6.12 -13.87 -11.70
N ALA A 105 -5.89 -15.13 -12.06
CA ALA A 105 -4.68 -15.55 -12.78
C ALA A 105 -4.42 -14.75 -14.08
N ALA A 106 -5.48 -14.41 -14.82
CA ALA A 106 -5.38 -13.58 -16.01
C ALA A 106 -4.85 -12.16 -15.69
N VAL A 107 -5.32 -11.56 -14.58
CA VAL A 107 -4.85 -10.25 -14.12
C VAL A 107 -3.38 -10.33 -13.68
N ALA A 108 -3.01 -11.39 -12.97
CA ALA A 108 -1.64 -11.62 -12.55
C ALA A 108 -0.69 -11.70 -13.76
N SER A 109 -1.02 -12.51 -14.77
CA SER A 109 -0.23 -12.60 -16.00
C SER A 109 -0.17 -11.27 -16.76
N ASP A 110 -1.28 -10.52 -16.83
CA ASP A 110 -1.29 -9.17 -17.44
C ASP A 110 -0.28 -8.23 -16.75
N VAL A 111 -0.19 -8.29 -15.41
CA VAL A 111 0.78 -7.50 -14.63
C VAL A 111 2.21 -7.99 -14.87
N CYS A 112 2.46 -9.31 -14.87
CA CYS A 112 3.77 -9.87 -15.20
C CYS A 112 4.28 -9.38 -16.56
N GLN A 113 3.42 -9.49 -17.59
CA GLN A 113 3.75 -9.03 -18.94
C GLN A 113 3.97 -7.51 -19.00
N PHE A 114 3.20 -6.73 -18.25
CA PHE A 114 3.40 -5.29 -18.15
C PHE A 114 4.75 -4.94 -17.52
N LEU A 115 5.07 -5.53 -16.37
CA LEU A 115 6.34 -5.29 -15.67
C LEU A 115 7.54 -5.77 -16.49
N ALA A 116 7.41 -6.88 -17.23
CA ALA A 116 8.43 -7.33 -18.18
C ALA A 116 8.73 -6.26 -19.25
N ARG A 117 7.72 -5.53 -19.73
CA ARG A 117 7.93 -4.40 -20.67
C ARG A 117 8.56 -3.17 -20.02
N CYS A 118 8.48 -3.04 -18.70
CA CYS A 118 9.14 -1.99 -17.94
C CYS A 118 10.60 -2.35 -17.61
N GLN A 119 11.06 -3.57 -17.87
CA GLN A 119 12.42 -3.99 -17.60
C GLN A 119 13.42 -3.34 -18.56
N SER A 120 14.58 -2.94 -18.05
CA SER A 120 15.67 -2.40 -18.86
C SER A 120 16.62 -3.51 -19.34
N PRO A 121 17.16 -3.42 -20.58
CA PRO A 121 18.17 -4.35 -21.07
C PRO A 121 19.46 -4.39 -20.25
N THR A 122 19.75 -3.34 -19.48
CA THR A 122 20.93 -3.25 -18.61
C THR A 122 20.64 -3.61 -17.15
N GLY A 123 19.45 -4.17 -16.88
CA GLY A 123 19.00 -4.56 -15.56
C GLY A 123 18.13 -3.50 -14.85
N GLY A 124 17.33 -3.99 -13.89
CA GLY A 124 16.33 -3.19 -13.17
C GLY A 124 15.06 -2.92 -13.98
N PHE A 125 14.11 -2.23 -13.35
CA PHE A 125 12.84 -1.80 -13.96
C PHE A 125 12.74 -0.27 -14.00
N ALA A 126 12.05 0.21 -15.02
CA ALA A 126 11.76 1.60 -15.28
C ALA A 126 10.35 1.98 -14.82
N GLY A 127 10.08 3.29 -14.75
CA GLY A 127 8.78 3.83 -14.37
C GLY A 127 7.62 3.47 -15.29
N GLY A 128 7.93 3.10 -16.53
CA GLY A 128 7.01 2.62 -17.56
C GLY A 128 7.79 2.06 -18.76
N PRO A 129 7.13 1.41 -19.72
CA PRO A 129 7.80 0.86 -20.89
C PRO A 129 8.57 1.91 -21.68
N GLY A 130 9.83 1.62 -22.02
CA GLY A 130 10.71 2.52 -22.77
C GLY A 130 11.35 3.65 -21.95
N GLN A 131 11.07 3.75 -20.65
CA GLN A 131 11.76 4.69 -19.75
C GLN A 131 13.09 4.11 -19.24
N HIS A 132 13.91 4.95 -18.59
CA HIS A 132 15.16 4.50 -17.96
C HIS A 132 14.90 3.75 -16.66
N ALA A 133 15.68 2.69 -16.41
CA ALA A 133 15.63 1.97 -15.15
C ALA A 133 15.94 2.88 -13.97
N HIS A 134 15.27 2.64 -12.85
CA HIS A 134 15.47 3.37 -11.61
C HIS A 134 15.20 2.43 -10.42
N LEU A 135 15.90 2.64 -9.30
CA LEU A 135 15.79 1.76 -8.14
C LEU A 135 14.39 1.75 -7.52
N ALA A 136 13.70 2.90 -7.50
CA ALA A 136 12.34 2.99 -6.96
C ALA A 136 11.31 2.09 -7.71
N PRO A 137 11.12 2.19 -9.04
CA PRO A 137 10.26 1.27 -9.77
C PRO A 137 10.81 -0.17 -9.82
N THR A 138 12.12 -0.38 -9.67
CA THR A 138 12.71 -1.72 -9.50
C THR A 138 12.21 -2.38 -8.22
N TYR A 139 12.28 -1.69 -7.09
CA TYR A 139 11.73 -2.17 -5.81
C TYR A 139 10.25 -2.52 -5.94
N ALA A 140 9.46 -1.61 -6.51
CA ALA A 140 8.02 -1.83 -6.68
C ALA A 140 7.71 -3.02 -7.60
N ALA A 141 8.40 -3.14 -8.74
CA ALA A 141 8.21 -4.25 -9.67
C ALA A 141 8.55 -5.60 -9.04
N VAL A 142 9.69 -5.70 -8.35
CA VAL A 142 10.10 -6.94 -7.66
C VAL A 142 9.06 -7.34 -6.62
N ASN A 143 8.62 -6.43 -5.75
CA ASN A 143 7.61 -6.76 -4.74
C ASN A 143 6.25 -7.13 -5.36
N ALA A 144 5.81 -6.44 -6.40
CA ALA A 144 4.59 -6.79 -7.12
C ALA A 144 4.66 -8.22 -7.70
N LEU A 145 5.81 -8.61 -8.26
CA LEU A 145 6.03 -9.95 -8.79
C LEU A 145 6.09 -11.00 -7.66
N CYS A 146 6.70 -10.67 -6.52
CA CYS A 146 6.70 -11.54 -5.34
C CYS A 146 5.30 -11.75 -4.75
N ILE A 147 4.46 -10.72 -4.72
CA ILE A 147 3.05 -10.83 -4.28
C ILE A 147 2.27 -11.75 -5.23
N ILE A 148 2.53 -11.68 -6.54
CA ILE A 148 1.92 -12.61 -7.50
C ILE A 148 2.40 -14.04 -7.26
N GLY A 149 3.69 -14.22 -6.98
CA GLY A 149 4.24 -15.46 -6.45
C GLY A 149 4.16 -16.68 -7.39
N THR A 150 4.06 -16.45 -8.69
CA THR A 150 4.04 -17.52 -9.71
C THR A 150 5.41 -17.68 -10.39
N ASP A 151 5.66 -18.84 -10.99
CA ASP A 151 6.88 -19.07 -11.77
C ASP A 151 7.03 -18.04 -12.91
N GLU A 152 5.92 -17.64 -13.53
CA GLU A 152 5.90 -16.56 -14.53
C GLU A 152 6.44 -15.26 -13.93
N ALA A 153 5.99 -14.88 -12.74
CA ALA A 153 6.43 -13.66 -12.08
C ALA A 153 7.92 -13.70 -11.71
N TYR A 154 8.40 -14.82 -11.18
CA TYR A 154 9.82 -14.97 -10.82
C TYR A 154 10.73 -14.98 -12.04
N ASN A 155 10.32 -15.59 -13.15
CA ASN A 155 11.07 -15.57 -14.40
C ASN A 155 11.27 -14.14 -14.94
N VAL A 156 10.32 -13.23 -14.70
CA VAL A 156 10.47 -11.80 -15.05
C VAL A 156 11.55 -11.12 -14.20
N ILE A 157 11.74 -11.52 -12.95
CA ILE A 157 12.82 -10.98 -12.10
C ILE A 157 14.18 -11.51 -12.59
N ASP A 158 14.28 -12.82 -12.85
CA ASP A 158 15.53 -13.45 -13.24
C ASP A 158 16.08 -12.90 -14.56
N SER A 159 15.21 -12.53 -15.51
CA SER A 159 15.61 -11.85 -16.75
C SER A 159 16.19 -10.44 -16.52
N ALA A 160 15.89 -9.80 -15.38
CA ALA A 160 16.47 -8.51 -14.99
C ALA A 160 17.91 -8.63 -14.49
N SER A 161 18.29 -9.83 -14.02
CA SER A 161 19.57 -10.07 -13.39
C SER A 161 20.55 -10.67 -14.40
N SER A 162 21.53 -9.88 -14.85
CA SER A 162 22.59 -10.37 -15.76
C SER A 162 23.58 -11.35 -15.10
N SER A 163 23.35 -11.76 -13.85
CA SER A 163 24.19 -12.64 -13.06
C SER A 163 23.34 -13.69 -12.31
N SER A 164 23.37 -14.89 -12.88
CA SER A 164 22.74 -16.17 -12.54
C SER A 164 22.37 -16.54 -11.09
N SER A 165 21.16 -17.11 -10.97
CA SER A 165 20.78 -18.35 -10.26
C SER A 165 20.64 -18.41 -8.74
N SER A 166 20.99 -17.40 -7.96
CA SER A 166 20.88 -17.50 -6.48
C SER A 166 19.56 -16.99 -5.90
N LEU A 167 18.85 -16.07 -6.58
CA LEU A 167 17.66 -15.40 -6.03
C LEU A 167 16.39 -16.28 -6.07
N HIS A 168 16.27 -17.15 -7.07
CA HIS A 168 15.08 -18.00 -7.26
C HIS A 168 14.80 -18.89 -6.04
N HIS A 169 15.84 -19.44 -5.42
CA HIS A 169 15.68 -20.31 -4.24
C HIS A 169 15.38 -19.52 -2.95
N GLU A 170 15.89 -18.29 -2.80
CA GLU A 170 15.58 -17.45 -1.62
C GLU A 170 14.18 -16.82 -1.71
N LEU A 171 13.75 -16.35 -2.88
CA LEU A 171 12.43 -15.73 -3.07
C LEU A 171 11.29 -16.73 -2.91
N ILE A 172 11.43 -17.96 -3.45
CA ILE A 172 10.46 -19.05 -3.25
C ILE A 172 10.38 -19.45 -1.77
N LEU A 173 11.50 -19.41 -1.04
CA LEU A 173 11.51 -19.70 0.38
C LEU A 173 10.78 -18.62 1.20
N VAL A 174 10.89 -17.34 0.83
CA VAL A 174 10.19 -16.23 1.48
C VAL A 174 8.69 -16.23 1.17
N SER A 175 8.28 -16.51 -0.08
CA SER A 175 6.86 -16.51 -0.46
C SER A 175 6.05 -17.69 0.08
N ASN A 176 6.72 -18.82 0.36
CA ASN A 176 6.08 -20.03 0.91
C ASN A 176 6.06 -20.08 2.44
N GLN A 177 6.59 -19.07 3.14
CA GLN A 177 6.34 -18.96 4.58
C GLN A 177 4.93 -18.38 4.79
N PRO A 178 4.12 -18.93 5.71
CA PRO A 178 2.94 -18.20 6.17
C PRO A 178 3.43 -16.88 6.76
N PHE A 179 2.95 -15.74 6.24
CA PHE A 179 3.20 -14.43 6.84
C PHE A 179 2.65 -14.47 8.28
N SER A 180 3.56 -14.67 9.23
CA SER A 180 3.30 -14.40 10.65
C SER A 180 2.94 -12.92 10.76
N PRO A 181 1.92 -12.53 11.54
CA PRO A 181 1.45 -11.14 11.61
C PRO A 181 2.44 -10.15 12.28
N PHE A 182 3.69 -10.56 12.52
CA PHE A 182 4.72 -9.76 13.16
C PHE A 182 6.08 -10.00 12.49
N CYS A 183 6.43 -9.19 11.48
CA CYS A 183 7.81 -8.99 11.05
C CYS A 183 7.96 -7.65 10.33
N PHE A 184 7.74 -6.57 11.07
CA PHE A 184 8.40 -5.28 10.87
C PHE A 184 8.66 -4.70 12.26
N ASP A 185 9.52 -5.36 13.03
CA ASP A 185 10.17 -4.75 14.18
C ASP A 185 11.54 -4.26 13.71
N PHE A 186 11.62 -2.95 13.45
CA PHE A 186 12.88 -2.19 13.46
C PHE A 186 13.10 -1.60 14.85
#